data_AF-A0AAU0RFQ0-F1
#
_entry.id   AF-A0AAU0RFQ0-F1
#
_cell.length_a   1.000
_cell.length_b   1.000
_cell.length_c   1.000
_cell.angle_alpha   90.00
_cell.angle_beta   90.00
_cell.angle_gamma   90.00
#
_symmetry.space_group_name_H-M   'P 1'
#
loop_
_entity.id
_entity.type
_entity.pdbx_description
1 polymer ?
#
loop_
_entity_poly.entity_id
_entity_poly.type
_entity_poly.pdbx_seq_one_letter_code
_entity_poly.pdbx_strand_id
1 'polypeptide(L)'
;MLHKTRGIVLRTVKYGETSAIVTIFTELFGIQSYMVNGVRSSKPAAKGNLFQPGNILELVVYHYEQKTIQRISEFKLGYICTSLHFNIVKNTVALYLIELLQKSLKQPEQHLELYYFAETALAALDQAPLNVAANIPLYFTLKLAEQLGFRLNGRYSEYAPFLDLQEGSFTDLPPHHNNYLDAANSEITDRLFQCQAWEQLGEIVMNKDKRRRLLYAYLDFFKLHMPDFQEMNSPPILHEILD
;
A
#
# COMPACT_ATOMS: atom_id res chain seq x y z
N MET A 1 -25.65 -12.40 1.69
CA MET A 1 -25.68 -13.63 2.50
C MET A 1 -24.47 -13.64 3.44
N LEU A 2 -24.18 -14.73 4.16
CA LEU A 2 -22.98 -14.85 5.00
C LEU A 2 -21.81 -15.39 4.16
N HIS A 3 -20.65 -14.76 4.23
CA HIS A 3 -19.46 -15.13 3.43
C HIS A 3 -18.22 -15.18 4.31
N LYS A 4 -17.27 -16.06 3.96
CA LYS A 4 -15.92 -16.07 4.53
C LYS A 4 -14.99 -15.35 3.57
N THR A 5 -14.16 -14.43 4.06
CA THR A 5 -13.19 -13.69 3.25
C THR A 5 -12.00 -13.27 4.10
N ARG A 6 -10.85 -13.05 3.48
CA ARG A 6 -9.73 -12.38 4.12
C ARG A 6 -9.77 -10.88 3.85
N GLY A 7 -9.22 -10.09 4.77
CA GLY A 7 -9.24 -8.64 4.63
C GLY A 7 -8.09 -7.92 5.33
N ILE A 8 -7.59 -6.88 4.70
CA ILE A 8 -6.58 -5.97 5.24
C ILE A 8 -7.30 -4.75 5.81
N VAL A 9 -7.11 -4.48 7.10
CA VAL A 9 -7.69 -3.30 7.74
C VAL A 9 -6.99 -2.05 7.20
N LEU A 10 -7.75 -1.18 6.55
CA LEU A 10 -7.24 0.08 6.04
C LEU A 10 -7.45 1.20 7.05
N ARG A 11 -8.66 1.34 7.59
CA ARG A 11 -9.06 2.48 8.42
C ARG A 11 -10.00 2.05 9.52
N THR A 12 -9.88 2.65 10.70
CA THR A 12 -10.82 2.47 11.79
C THR A 12 -11.23 3.83 12.35
N VAL A 13 -12.53 4.11 12.34
CA VAL A 13 -13.12 5.37 12.81
C VAL A 13 -14.11 5.07 13.92
N LYS A 14 -14.02 5.80 15.04
CA LYS A 14 -14.96 5.65 16.15
C LYS A 14 -16.38 6.03 15.71
N TYR A 15 -17.37 5.24 16.11
CA TYR A 15 -18.78 5.48 15.80
C TYR A 15 -19.64 5.28 17.06
N GLY A 16 -20.34 6.33 17.50
CA GLY A 16 -21.08 6.31 18.76
C GLY A 16 -20.19 6.04 19.99
N GLU A 17 -20.76 5.42 21.02
CA GLU A 17 -20.05 5.16 22.28
C GLU A 17 -19.26 3.85 22.29
N THR A 18 -19.77 2.80 21.62
CA THR A 18 -19.20 1.44 21.72
C THR A 18 -18.79 0.84 20.38
N SER A 19 -19.10 1.50 19.27
CA SER A 19 -18.86 0.98 17.91
C SER A 19 -17.71 1.68 17.19
N ALA A 20 -17.29 1.07 16.09
CA ALA A 20 -16.39 1.65 15.11
C ALA A 20 -16.84 1.26 13.70
N ILE A 21 -16.56 2.12 12.73
CA ILE A 21 -16.63 1.80 11.31
C ILE A 21 -15.21 1.47 10.86
N VAL A 22 -15.05 0.28 10.28
CA VAL A 22 -13.77 -0.22 9.80
C VAL A 22 -13.83 -0.37 8.28
N THR A 23 -12.92 0.29 7.58
CA THR A 23 -12.73 0.11 6.14
C THR A 23 -11.69 -0.99 5.93
N ILE A 24 -12.05 -2.02 5.17
CA ILE A 24 -11.24 -3.21 4.94
C ILE A 24 -11.15 -3.46 3.44
N PHE A 25 -9.94 -3.66 2.92
CA PHE A 25 -9.74 -4.21 1.59
C PHE A 25 -9.89 -5.72 1.67
N THR A 26 -10.95 -6.26 1.09
CA THR A 26 -11.31 -7.68 1.18
C THR A 26 -11.01 -8.41 -0.11
N GLU A 27 -10.66 -9.68 0.02
CA GLU A 27 -10.36 -10.59 -1.09
C GLU A 27 -11.56 -10.77 -2.03
N LEU A 28 -12.78 -10.85 -1.48
CA LEU A 28 -13.98 -11.18 -2.25
C LEU A 28 -14.76 -9.96 -2.75
N PHE A 29 -14.74 -8.84 -2.00
CA PHE A 29 -15.67 -7.73 -2.22
C PHE A 29 -14.97 -6.38 -2.42
N GLY A 30 -13.65 -6.39 -2.62
CA GLY A 30 -12.87 -5.16 -2.72
C GLY A 30 -12.90 -4.37 -1.42
N ILE A 31 -12.83 -3.04 -1.53
CA ILE A 31 -12.96 -2.17 -0.36
C ILE A 31 -14.39 -2.16 0.14
N GLN A 32 -14.55 -2.47 1.43
CA GLN A 32 -15.82 -2.50 2.13
C GLN A 32 -15.73 -1.77 3.47
N SER A 33 -16.83 -1.12 3.85
CA SER A 33 -17.00 -0.55 5.19
C SER A 33 -17.84 -1.48 6.06
N TYR A 34 -17.38 -1.75 7.27
CA TYR A 34 -18.04 -2.62 8.23
C TYR A 34 -18.33 -1.91 9.54
N MET A 35 -19.56 -2.08 10.04
CA MET A 35 -19.89 -1.70 11.40
C MET A 35 -19.45 -2.79 12.37
N VAL A 36 -18.66 -2.41 13.38
CA VAL A 36 -18.23 -3.31 14.45
C VAL A 36 -18.71 -2.75 15.79
N ASN A 37 -19.50 -3.55 16.50
CA ASN A 37 -20.06 -3.17 17.80
C ASN A 37 -19.21 -3.73 18.95
N GLY A 38 -19.18 -3.03 20.08
CA GLY A 38 -18.58 -3.54 21.33
C GLY A 38 -17.05 -3.54 21.38
N VAL A 39 -16.38 -2.93 20.39
CA VAL A 39 -14.91 -2.82 20.30
C VAL A 39 -14.27 -2.03 21.44
N ARG A 40 -15.08 -1.30 22.22
CA ARG A 40 -14.66 -0.53 23.40
C ARG A 40 -15.26 -1.01 24.73
N SER A 41 -15.94 -2.16 24.75
CA SER A 41 -16.49 -2.69 26.00
C SER A 41 -15.36 -3.19 26.92
N SER A 42 -15.48 -3.04 28.24
CA SER A 42 -14.49 -3.53 29.22
C SER A 42 -14.43 -5.06 29.35
N LYS A 43 -15.08 -5.80 28.44
CA LYS A 43 -15.13 -7.27 28.45
C LYS A 43 -13.91 -7.84 27.71
N PRO A 44 -13.38 -9.01 28.11
CA PRO A 44 -12.23 -9.67 27.46
C PRO A 44 -12.39 -9.95 25.95
N ALA A 45 -13.62 -9.90 25.44
CA ALA A 45 -13.95 -10.07 24.02
C ALA A 45 -13.79 -8.80 23.18
N ALA A 46 -13.46 -7.64 23.77
CA ALA A 46 -13.24 -6.38 23.07
C ALA A 46 -11.89 -6.39 22.33
N LYS A 47 -11.87 -7.10 21.21
CA LYS A 47 -10.73 -7.25 20.29
C LYS A 47 -10.56 -6.04 19.37
N GLY A 48 -10.76 -4.83 19.88
CA GLY A 48 -10.66 -3.58 19.09
C GLY A 48 -9.26 -3.33 18.53
N ASN A 49 -8.24 -3.83 19.21
CA ASN A 49 -6.86 -3.85 18.73
C ASN A 49 -6.67 -4.66 17.43
N LEU A 50 -7.55 -5.62 17.12
CA LEU A 50 -7.46 -6.39 15.86
C LEU A 50 -7.84 -5.54 14.65
N PHE A 51 -8.57 -4.45 14.83
CA PHE A 51 -8.91 -3.50 13.78
C PHE A 51 -7.91 -2.34 13.69
N GLN A 52 -6.63 -2.59 13.96
CA GLN A 52 -5.58 -1.64 13.65
C GLN A 52 -5.23 -1.68 12.15
N PRO A 53 -4.97 -0.53 11.51
CA PRO A 53 -4.49 -0.48 10.14
C PRO A 53 -3.28 -1.40 9.92
N GLY A 54 -3.29 -2.14 8.80
CA GLY A 54 -2.24 -3.11 8.46
C GLY A 54 -2.50 -4.53 8.98
N ASN A 55 -3.43 -4.73 9.92
CA ASN A 55 -3.79 -6.09 10.34
C ASN A 55 -4.51 -6.84 9.23
N ILE A 56 -4.16 -8.12 9.09
CA ILE A 56 -4.78 -9.05 8.15
C ILE A 56 -5.71 -9.97 8.94
N LEU A 57 -6.98 -9.99 8.57
CA LEU A 57 -8.04 -10.68 9.27
C LEU A 57 -8.66 -11.77 8.40
N GLU A 58 -8.99 -12.89 9.02
CA GLU A 58 -10.01 -13.80 8.50
C GLU A 58 -11.37 -13.33 9.03
N LEU A 59 -12.32 -13.15 8.12
CA LEU A 59 -13.62 -12.54 8.40
C LEU A 59 -14.76 -13.47 7.99
N VAL A 60 -15.80 -13.46 8.80
CA VAL A 60 -17.14 -13.92 8.41
C VAL A 60 -18.04 -12.69 8.38
N VAL A 61 -18.63 -12.42 7.22
CA VAL A 61 -19.34 -11.15 6.94
C VAL A 61 -20.73 -11.38 6.40
N TYR A 62 -21.66 -10.52 6.80
CA TYR A 62 -22.92 -10.34 6.09
C TYR A 62 -22.69 -9.33 4.97
N HIS A 63 -22.83 -9.78 3.72
CA HIS A 63 -22.69 -8.92 2.54
C HIS A 63 -24.03 -8.78 1.83
N TYR A 64 -24.41 -7.52 1.54
CA TYR A 64 -25.59 -7.15 0.75
C TYR A 64 -25.20 -6.03 -0.21
N GLU A 65 -25.35 -6.24 -1.52
CA GLU A 65 -24.90 -5.30 -2.57
C GLU A 65 -25.47 -3.89 -2.41
N GLN A 66 -26.70 -3.76 -1.92
CA GLN A 66 -27.40 -2.48 -1.75
C GLN A 66 -26.96 -1.70 -0.50
N LYS A 67 -26.13 -2.28 0.38
CA LYS A 67 -25.68 -1.65 1.62
C LYS A 67 -24.29 -1.05 1.47
N THR A 68 -24.14 0.19 1.92
CA THR A 68 -22.85 0.90 1.97
C THR A 68 -22.01 0.52 3.19
N ILE A 69 -22.66 0.06 4.26
CA ILE A 69 -22.00 -0.45 5.47
C ILE A 69 -22.51 -1.86 5.75
N GLN A 70 -21.57 -2.80 5.73
CA GLN A 70 -21.78 -4.21 5.99
C GLN A 70 -21.57 -4.53 7.47
N ARG A 71 -21.76 -5.80 7.85
CA ARG A 71 -21.56 -6.26 9.24
C ARG A 71 -20.62 -7.45 9.29
N ILE A 72 -19.67 -7.41 10.22
CA ILE A 72 -18.83 -8.56 10.58
C ILE A 72 -19.58 -9.40 11.61
N SER A 73 -19.72 -10.70 11.35
CA SER A 73 -20.25 -11.66 12.32
C SER A 73 -19.15 -12.25 13.19
N GLU A 74 -18.01 -12.62 12.58
CA GLU A 74 -16.86 -13.20 13.26
C GLU A 74 -15.57 -12.68 12.62
N PHE A 75 -14.51 -12.60 13.43
CA PHE A 75 -13.19 -12.21 12.96
C PHE A 75 -12.10 -12.81 13.84
N LYS A 76 -10.94 -13.09 13.24
CA LYS A 76 -9.70 -13.44 13.91
C LYS A 76 -8.51 -12.94 13.09
N LEU A 77 -7.33 -12.91 13.68
CA LEU A 77 -6.10 -12.65 12.93
C LEU A 77 -5.92 -13.76 11.89
N GLY A 78 -5.78 -13.35 10.63
CA GLY A 78 -5.34 -14.22 9.52
C GLY A 78 -3.81 -14.22 9.38
N TYR A 79 -3.15 -13.17 9.91
CA TYR A 79 -1.70 -13.09 10.04
C TYR A 79 -1.34 -12.50 11.39
N ILE A 80 -0.34 -13.09 12.06
CA ILE A 80 0.18 -12.59 13.33
C ILE A 80 1.51 -11.91 13.04
N CYS A 81 1.50 -10.58 13.00
CA CYS A 81 2.72 -9.79 12.84
C CYS A 81 3.65 -10.00 14.04
N THR A 82 4.92 -10.27 13.79
CA THR A 82 5.92 -10.47 14.85
C THR A 82 6.77 -9.24 15.12
N SER A 83 6.96 -8.36 14.14
CA SER A 83 7.82 -7.17 14.29
C SER A 83 7.23 -5.86 13.75
N LEU A 84 6.25 -5.92 12.85
CA LEU A 84 5.67 -4.77 12.15
C LEU A 84 5.08 -3.71 13.08
N HIS A 85 4.49 -4.12 14.20
CA HIS A 85 3.92 -3.18 15.19
C HIS A 85 4.92 -2.69 16.23
N PHE A 86 6.07 -3.35 16.38
CA PHE A 86 7.08 -3.02 17.40
C PHE A 86 8.27 -2.25 16.81
N ASN A 87 8.55 -2.43 15.52
CA ASN A 87 9.60 -1.72 14.82
C ASN A 87 9.04 -0.45 14.17
N ILE A 88 9.55 0.72 14.59
CA ILE A 88 9.05 2.02 14.13
C ILE A 88 9.18 2.23 12.62
N VAL A 89 10.26 1.73 12.01
CA VAL A 89 10.50 1.82 10.57
C VAL A 89 9.45 1.00 9.83
N LYS A 90 9.28 -0.27 10.20
CA LYS A 90 8.30 -1.16 9.57
C LYS A 90 6.87 -0.66 9.76
N ASN A 91 6.54 -0.16 10.95
CA ASN A 91 5.22 0.40 11.21
C ASN A 91 4.94 1.62 10.31
N THR A 92 5.91 2.52 10.18
CA THR A 92 5.78 3.72 9.34
C THR A 92 5.63 3.35 7.87
N VAL A 93 6.40 2.37 7.39
CA VAL A 93 6.24 1.81 6.04
C VAL A 93 4.84 1.23 5.87
N ALA A 94 4.35 0.41 6.80
CA ALA A 94 3.03 -0.18 6.73
C ALA A 94 1.93 0.88 6.63
N LEU A 95 2.01 1.94 7.44
CA LEU A 95 1.07 3.06 7.39
C LEU A 95 1.10 3.78 6.03
N TYR A 96 2.28 3.94 5.42
CA TYR A 96 2.40 4.45 4.06
C TYR A 96 1.69 3.56 3.04
N LEU A 97 1.93 2.24 3.06
CA LEU A 97 1.28 1.29 2.13
C LEU A 97 -0.24 1.36 2.27
N ILE A 98 -0.73 1.42 3.51
CA ILE A 98 -2.16 1.49 3.81
C ILE A 98 -2.77 2.80 3.32
N GLU A 99 -2.13 3.95 3.54
CA GLU A 99 -2.64 5.22 3.02
C GLU A 99 -2.63 5.22 1.48
N LEU A 100 -1.59 4.69 0.84
CA LEU A 100 -1.52 4.60 -0.62
C LEU A 100 -2.68 3.75 -1.18
N LEU A 101 -2.96 2.59 -0.56
CA LEU A 101 -4.11 1.76 -0.92
C LEU A 101 -5.43 2.51 -0.74
N GLN A 102 -5.61 3.23 0.38
CA GLN A 102 -6.81 4.04 0.62
C GLN A 102 -7.02 5.15 -0.42
N LYS A 103 -5.95 5.78 -0.89
CA LYS A 103 -6.03 6.84 -1.90
C LYS A 103 -6.29 6.28 -3.30
N SER A 104 -5.82 5.07 -3.56
CA SER A 104 -5.88 4.44 -4.88
C SER A 104 -7.16 3.64 -5.13
N LEU A 105 -7.73 3.05 -4.08
CA LEU A 105 -8.90 2.18 -4.18
C LEU A 105 -10.16 2.92 -3.72
N LYS A 106 -11.15 3.00 -4.62
CA LYS A 106 -12.38 3.78 -4.36
C LYS A 106 -13.66 2.97 -4.51
N GLN A 107 -13.68 2.04 -5.45
CA GLN A 107 -14.87 1.25 -5.75
C GLN A 107 -14.81 -0.11 -5.02
N PRO A 108 -15.99 -0.68 -4.67
CA PRO A 108 -16.10 -2.01 -4.09
C PRO A 108 -15.91 -3.11 -5.16
N GLU A 109 -14.84 -3.00 -5.94
CA GLU A 109 -14.51 -3.94 -7.01
C GLU A 109 -13.52 -4.98 -6.53
N GLN A 110 -13.73 -6.23 -6.95
CA GLN A 110 -12.83 -7.30 -6.62
C GLN A 110 -11.52 -7.14 -7.41
N HIS A 111 -10.42 -6.94 -6.69
CA HIS A 111 -9.07 -6.92 -7.27
C HIS A 111 -8.22 -8.01 -6.59
N LEU A 112 -8.40 -9.25 -7.03
CA LEU A 112 -7.82 -10.42 -6.35
C LEU A 112 -6.28 -10.40 -6.37
N GLU A 113 -5.67 -10.11 -7.52
CA GLU A 113 -4.22 -10.00 -7.66
C GLU A 113 -3.64 -8.90 -6.76
N LEU A 114 -4.27 -7.72 -6.78
CA LEU A 114 -3.88 -6.60 -5.94
C LEU A 114 -4.08 -6.89 -4.44
N TYR A 115 -5.14 -7.62 -4.06
CA TYR A 115 -5.34 -8.05 -2.68
C TYR A 115 -4.17 -8.93 -2.21
N TYR A 116 -3.81 -9.95 -2.97
CA TYR A 116 -2.70 -10.82 -2.63
C TYR A 116 -1.35 -10.09 -2.68
N PHE A 117 -1.17 -9.15 -3.60
CA PHE A 117 0.01 -8.28 -3.62
C PHE A 117 0.12 -7.44 -2.34
N ALA A 118 -0.96 -6.79 -1.91
CA ALA A 118 -0.98 -6.00 -0.68
C ALA A 118 -0.75 -6.87 0.59
N GLU A 119 -1.37 -8.05 0.63
CA GLU A 119 -1.20 -9.00 1.72
C GLU A 119 0.26 -9.49 1.82
N THR A 120 0.84 -9.90 0.69
CA THR A 120 2.23 -10.38 0.65
C THR A 120 3.23 -9.26 0.93
N ALA A 121 2.94 -8.02 0.52
CA ALA A 121 3.77 -6.86 0.85
C ALA A 121 3.84 -6.60 2.37
N LEU A 122 2.70 -6.69 3.07
CA LEU A 122 2.65 -6.51 4.53
C LEU A 122 3.37 -7.66 5.26
N ALA A 123 3.17 -8.91 4.81
CA ALA A 123 3.87 -10.06 5.37
C ALA A 123 5.39 -10.00 5.12
N ALA A 124 5.81 -9.59 3.91
CA ALA A 124 7.21 -9.40 3.56
C ALA A 124 7.84 -8.30 4.43
N LEU A 125 7.14 -7.17 4.61
CA LEU A 125 7.58 -6.08 5.48
C LEU A 125 7.77 -6.53 6.94
N ASP A 126 6.85 -7.34 7.46
CA ASP A 126 6.94 -7.88 8.81
C ASP A 126 8.21 -8.74 9.00
N GLN A 127 8.64 -9.48 7.98
CA GLN A 127 9.83 -10.35 8.07
C GLN A 127 11.13 -9.68 7.56
N ALA A 128 11.04 -8.57 6.83
CA ALA A 128 12.16 -7.96 6.15
C ALA A 128 13.25 -7.42 7.11
N PRO A 129 14.55 -7.52 6.75
CA PRO A 129 15.58 -6.70 7.35
C PRO A 129 15.38 -5.21 6.98
N LEU A 130 16.00 -4.30 7.74
CA LEU A 130 15.74 -2.85 7.59
C LEU A 130 16.12 -2.29 6.21
N ASN A 131 17.18 -2.79 5.59
CA ASN A 131 17.58 -2.36 4.25
C ASN A 131 16.55 -2.74 3.17
N VAL A 132 15.91 -3.90 3.30
CA VAL A 132 14.79 -4.31 2.42
C VAL A 132 13.56 -3.46 2.73
N ALA A 133 13.19 -3.34 4.01
CA ALA A 133 12.03 -2.57 4.45
C ALA A 133 12.09 -1.11 3.97
N ALA A 134 13.28 -0.53 3.92
CA ALA A 134 13.50 0.84 3.45
C ALA A 134 13.13 1.06 1.98
N ASN A 135 13.19 0.02 1.15
CA ASN A 135 12.93 0.12 -0.28
C ASN A 135 11.53 -0.39 -0.67
N ILE A 136 10.80 -1.03 0.25
CA ILE A 136 9.41 -1.48 0.04
C ILE A 136 8.47 -0.35 -0.38
N PRO A 137 8.49 0.88 0.21
CA PRO A 137 7.62 1.97 -0.24
C PRO A 137 7.75 2.27 -1.74
N LEU A 138 8.99 2.34 -2.24
CA LEU A 138 9.28 2.62 -3.64
C LEU A 138 8.78 1.51 -4.55
N TYR A 139 9.15 0.27 -4.24
CA TYR A 139 8.74 -0.91 -5.00
C TYR A 139 7.22 -1.07 -5.03
N PHE A 140 6.58 -0.95 -3.87
CA PHE A 140 5.14 -1.08 -3.73
C PHE A 140 4.38 -0.02 -4.54
N THR A 141 4.88 1.22 -4.55
CA THR A 141 4.27 2.30 -5.32
C THR A 141 4.29 1.99 -6.82
N LEU A 142 5.43 1.58 -7.36
CA LEU A 142 5.56 1.21 -8.77
C LEU A 142 4.69 0.00 -9.16
N LYS A 143 4.68 -1.05 -8.33
CA LYS A 143 3.86 -2.24 -8.58
C LYS A 143 2.37 -1.97 -8.43
N LEU A 144 1.98 -1.11 -7.51
CA LEU A 144 0.59 -0.68 -7.40
C LEU A 144 0.15 0.07 -8.66
N ALA A 145 0.97 0.96 -9.23
CA ALA A 145 0.65 1.66 -10.48
C ALA A 145 0.43 0.67 -11.65
N GLU A 146 1.27 -0.37 -11.74
CA GLU A 146 1.11 -1.46 -12.72
C GLU A 146 -0.23 -2.20 -12.53
N GLN A 147 -0.59 -2.54 -11.29
CA GLN A 147 -1.86 -3.21 -10.95
C GLN A 147 -3.09 -2.33 -11.22
N LEU A 148 -2.93 -1.01 -11.23
CA LEU A 148 -4.00 -0.05 -11.54
C LEU A 148 -4.07 0.33 -13.02
N GLY A 149 -3.20 -0.24 -13.86
CA GLY A 149 -3.28 -0.13 -15.32
C GLY A 149 -2.42 0.98 -15.97
N PHE A 150 -1.62 1.71 -15.21
CA PHE A 150 -0.70 2.73 -15.74
C PHE A 150 0.77 2.34 -15.49
N ARG A 151 1.20 1.31 -16.23
CA ARG A 151 2.55 0.73 -16.12
C ARG A 151 3.63 1.58 -16.79
N LEU A 152 4.87 1.42 -16.33
CA LEU A 152 6.04 1.89 -17.05
C LEU A 152 6.31 1.02 -18.29
N ASN A 153 6.59 1.65 -19.42
CA ASN A 153 6.86 0.99 -20.70
C ASN A 153 8.33 1.11 -21.10
N GLY A 154 8.90 0.02 -21.60
CA GLY A 154 10.33 -0.05 -21.95
C GLY A 154 11.20 -0.39 -20.75
N ARG A 155 12.50 -0.15 -20.89
CA ARG A 155 13.55 -0.48 -19.92
C ARG A 155 14.62 0.61 -19.96
N TYR A 156 15.29 0.81 -18.83
CA TYR A 156 16.50 1.62 -18.82
C TYR A 156 17.58 0.99 -19.72
N SER A 157 18.24 1.83 -20.52
CA SER A 157 19.45 1.48 -21.25
C SER A 157 20.24 2.74 -21.58
N GLU A 158 21.47 2.59 -22.08
CA GLU A 158 22.26 3.73 -22.58
C GLU A 158 21.56 4.49 -23.72
N TYR A 159 20.65 3.82 -24.45
CA TYR A 159 19.86 4.40 -25.54
C TYR A 159 18.50 4.94 -25.08
N ALA A 160 18.06 4.63 -23.86
CA ALA A 160 16.82 5.13 -23.28
C ALA A 160 17.02 5.46 -21.78
N PRO A 161 17.87 6.45 -21.46
CA PRO A 161 18.28 6.68 -20.08
C PRO A 161 17.27 7.51 -19.28
N PHE A 162 16.30 8.17 -19.91
CA PHE A 162 15.33 9.01 -19.20
C PHE A 162 14.02 8.26 -19.01
N LEU A 163 13.38 8.41 -17.85
CA LEU A 163 12.01 7.93 -17.63
C LEU A 163 11.08 9.12 -17.67
N ASP A 164 10.25 9.19 -18.70
CA ASP A 164 9.15 10.14 -18.80
C ASP A 164 8.02 9.70 -17.86
N LEU A 165 7.75 10.49 -16.82
CA LEU A 165 6.69 10.22 -15.84
C LEU A 165 5.32 10.69 -16.33
N GLN A 166 5.24 11.51 -17.38
CA GLN A 166 3.97 11.89 -17.97
C GLN A 166 3.48 10.82 -18.94
N GLU A 167 4.39 10.29 -19.77
CA GLU A 167 4.07 9.25 -20.75
C GLU A 167 4.27 7.82 -20.19
N GLY A 168 4.91 7.69 -19.02
CA GLY A 168 5.20 6.40 -18.40
C GLY A 168 6.12 5.53 -19.25
N SER A 169 7.14 6.11 -19.90
CA SER A 169 8.02 5.36 -20.81
C SER A 169 9.47 5.82 -20.76
N PHE A 170 10.39 4.89 -21.04
CA PHE A 170 11.82 5.22 -21.17
C PHE A 170 12.11 5.85 -22.53
N THR A 171 12.87 6.95 -22.54
CA THR A 171 13.16 7.79 -23.71
C THR A 171 14.66 8.06 -23.87
N ASP A 172 15.08 8.28 -25.12
CA ASP A 172 16.47 8.52 -25.52
C ASP A 172 16.95 9.95 -25.21
N LEU A 173 16.05 10.91 -25.27
CA LEU A 173 16.29 12.31 -24.96
C LEU A 173 15.44 12.79 -23.76
N PRO A 174 15.92 13.78 -22.99
CA PRO A 174 15.12 14.40 -21.93
C PRO A 174 13.82 14.98 -22.50
N PRO A 175 12.65 14.64 -21.93
CA PRO A 175 11.39 15.27 -22.31
C PRO A 175 11.40 16.79 -22.13
N HIS A 176 10.58 17.51 -22.92
CA HIS A 176 10.44 18.98 -22.85
C HIS A 176 9.54 19.47 -21.71
N HIS A 177 9.64 18.83 -20.53
CA HIS A 177 8.92 19.20 -19.31
C HIS A 177 9.67 18.69 -18.08
N ASN A 178 9.22 19.02 -16.87
CA ASN A 178 9.91 18.62 -15.64
C ASN A 178 9.48 17.25 -15.09
N ASN A 179 8.47 16.61 -15.68
CA ASN A 179 7.93 15.32 -15.23
C ASN A 179 8.76 14.13 -15.76
N TYR A 180 10.06 14.09 -15.45
CA TYR A 180 10.92 12.98 -15.86
C TYR A 180 12.03 12.70 -14.83
N LEU A 181 12.61 11.52 -14.92
CA LEU A 181 13.80 11.14 -14.15
C LEU A 181 15.06 11.20 -15.03
N ASP A 182 16.14 11.70 -14.44
CA ASP A 182 17.49 11.62 -15.02
C ASP A 182 17.99 10.15 -15.09
N ALA A 183 19.09 9.93 -15.81
CA ALA A 183 19.68 8.60 -16.02
C ALA A 183 19.84 7.78 -14.73
N ALA A 184 20.43 8.38 -13.69
CA ALA A 184 20.69 7.68 -12.44
C ALA A 184 19.41 7.26 -11.71
N ASN A 185 18.38 8.13 -11.72
CA ASN A 185 17.10 7.82 -11.08
C ASN A 185 16.26 6.84 -11.92
N SER A 186 16.35 6.92 -13.25
CA SER A 186 15.70 5.99 -14.18
C SER A 186 16.26 4.57 -14.07
N GLU A 187 17.58 4.43 -13.95
CA GLU A 187 18.23 3.13 -13.74
C GLU A 187 17.77 2.47 -12.43
N ILE A 188 17.75 3.23 -11.34
CA ILE A 188 17.27 2.73 -10.04
C ILE A 188 15.79 2.34 -10.13
N THR A 189 14.97 3.14 -10.82
CA THR A 189 13.55 2.87 -11.02
C THR A 189 13.34 1.56 -11.79
N ASP A 190 14.10 1.34 -12.87
CA ASP A 190 14.07 0.08 -13.61
C ASP A 190 14.48 -1.09 -12.72
N ARG A 191 15.59 -0.97 -11.98
CA ARG A 191 16.04 -2.02 -11.05
C ARG A 191 14.98 -2.38 -10.01
N LEU A 192 14.33 -1.38 -9.40
CA LEU A 192 13.22 -1.59 -8.47
C LEU A 192 12.07 -2.32 -9.16
N PHE A 193 11.64 -1.84 -10.33
CA PHE A 193 10.48 -2.38 -11.05
C PHE A 193 10.68 -3.85 -11.50
N GLN A 194 11.94 -4.26 -11.68
CA GLN A 194 12.32 -5.58 -12.16
C GLN A 194 12.58 -6.60 -11.06
N CYS A 195 12.62 -6.19 -9.78
CA CYS A 195 12.71 -7.12 -8.67
C CYS A 195 11.57 -8.15 -8.75
N GLN A 196 11.91 -9.43 -8.65
CA GLN A 196 10.96 -10.56 -8.64
C GLN A 196 10.72 -11.07 -7.22
N ALA A 197 11.58 -10.69 -6.29
CA ALA A 197 11.52 -11.09 -4.89
C ALA A 197 11.81 -9.89 -3.99
N TRP A 198 11.22 -9.86 -2.80
CA TRP A 198 11.34 -8.74 -1.85
C TRP A 198 12.77 -8.56 -1.35
N GLU A 199 13.52 -9.65 -1.21
CA GLU A 199 14.90 -9.68 -0.71
C GLU A 199 15.86 -8.91 -1.63
N GLN A 200 15.60 -8.92 -2.94
CA GLN A 200 16.41 -8.19 -3.94
C GLN A 200 16.38 -6.68 -3.72
N LEU A 201 15.35 -6.16 -3.06
CA LEU A 201 15.28 -4.74 -2.70
C LEU A 201 16.44 -4.33 -1.80
N GLY A 202 16.98 -5.26 -1.00
CA GLY A 202 18.12 -5.00 -0.13
C GLY A 202 19.45 -4.79 -0.87
N GLU A 203 19.53 -5.17 -2.14
CA GLU A 203 20.70 -4.99 -3.02
C GLU A 203 20.73 -3.61 -3.68
N ILE A 204 19.62 -2.87 -3.62
CA ILE A 204 19.51 -1.52 -4.20
C ILE A 204 19.88 -0.50 -3.12
N VAL A 205 21.16 -0.16 -3.07
CA VAL A 205 21.69 0.79 -2.10
C VAL A 205 21.33 2.22 -2.51
N MET A 206 20.65 2.93 -1.61
CA MET A 206 20.25 4.33 -1.76
C MET A 206 20.40 5.05 -0.44
N ASN A 207 20.78 6.32 -0.49
CA ASN A 207 20.68 7.21 0.65
C ASN A 207 19.25 7.76 0.82
N LYS A 208 18.98 8.31 1.99
CA LYS A 208 17.75 9.02 2.37
C LYS A 208 17.21 9.97 1.30
N ASP A 209 18.07 10.87 0.80
CA ASP A 209 17.66 11.90 -0.17
C ASP A 209 17.24 11.30 -1.51
N LYS A 210 17.97 10.29 -1.99
CA LYS A 210 17.66 9.58 -3.23
C LYS A 210 16.32 8.85 -3.11
N ARG A 211 16.12 8.12 -2.02
CA ARG A 211 14.87 7.42 -1.73
C ARG A 211 13.68 8.38 -1.66
N ARG A 212 13.86 9.51 -0.97
CA ARG A 212 12.84 10.57 -0.88
C ARG A 212 12.48 11.11 -2.26
N ARG A 213 13.48 11.48 -3.06
CA ARG A 213 13.27 12.04 -4.40
C ARG A 213 12.50 11.09 -5.31
N LEU A 214 12.87 9.80 -5.32
CA LEU A 214 12.18 8.79 -6.11
C LEU A 214 10.75 8.57 -5.62
N LEU A 215 10.51 8.53 -4.30
CA LEU A 215 9.16 8.34 -3.78
C LEU A 215 8.22 9.46 -4.23
N TYR A 216 8.65 10.71 -4.11
CA TYR A 216 7.84 11.84 -4.58
C TYR A 216 7.62 11.83 -6.09
N ALA A 217 8.64 11.46 -6.88
CA ALA A 217 8.48 11.30 -8.32
C ALA A 217 7.43 10.23 -8.67
N TYR A 218 7.38 9.12 -7.93
CA TYR A 218 6.37 8.09 -8.14
C TYR A 218 4.98 8.55 -7.66
N LEU A 219 4.89 9.34 -6.59
CA LEU A 219 3.61 9.93 -6.17
C LEU A 219 3.12 10.97 -7.19
N ASP A 220 4.02 11.71 -7.84
CA ASP A 220 3.66 12.60 -8.94
C ASP A 220 3.22 11.81 -10.18
N PHE A 221 3.84 10.65 -10.46
CA PHE A 221 3.37 9.69 -11.46
C PHE A 221 1.92 9.26 -11.20
N PHE A 222 1.56 8.95 -9.93
CA PHE A 222 0.18 8.67 -9.54
C PHE A 222 -0.76 9.86 -9.80
N LYS A 223 -0.36 11.09 -9.47
CA LYS A 223 -1.19 12.29 -9.73
C LYS A 223 -1.42 12.52 -11.22
N LEU A 224 -0.43 12.25 -12.06
CA LEU A 224 -0.52 12.40 -13.52
C LEU A 224 -1.52 11.39 -14.13
N HIS A 225 -1.59 10.17 -13.58
CA HIS A 225 -2.37 9.07 -14.15
C HIS A 225 -3.68 8.78 -13.43
N MET A 226 -3.89 9.33 -12.23
CA MET A 226 -5.10 9.19 -11.44
C MET A 226 -5.62 10.59 -11.04
N PRO A 227 -6.58 11.16 -11.79
CA PRO A 227 -7.04 12.54 -11.61
C PRO A 227 -7.53 12.88 -10.20
N ASP A 228 -8.13 11.91 -9.52
CA ASP A 228 -8.67 12.10 -8.17
C ASP A 228 -7.70 11.61 -7.07
N PHE A 229 -6.41 11.42 -7.38
CA PHE A 229 -5.40 11.03 -6.39
C PHE A 229 -5.09 12.22 -5.49
N GLN A 230 -5.30 12.04 -4.20
CA GLN A 230 -5.09 13.10 -3.22
C GLN A 230 -3.71 13.00 -2.58
N GLU A 231 -3.24 14.14 -2.08
CA GLU A 231 -2.01 14.17 -1.27
C GLU A 231 -2.10 13.24 -0.06
N MET A 232 -0.96 12.62 0.23
CA MET A 232 -0.76 11.68 1.34
C MET A 232 -0.02 12.35 2.49
N ASN A 233 -0.34 11.97 3.72
CA ASN A 233 0.24 12.52 4.94
C ASN A 233 1.42 11.70 5.48
N SER A 234 1.51 10.42 5.10
CA SER A 234 2.57 9.51 5.52
C SER A 234 3.95 9.75 4.90
N PRO A 235 4.14 10.27 3.66
CA PRO A 235 5.47 10.44 3.09
C PRO A 235 6.40 11.34 3.93
N PRO A 236 5.97 12.51 4.45
CA PRO A 236 6.80 13.30 5.36
C PRO A 236 7.26 12.52 6.60
N ILE A 237 6.38 11.74 7.22
CA ILE A 237 6.68 10.91 8.40
C ILE A 237 7.66 9.80 8.02
N LEU A 238 7.44 9.17 6.87
CA LEU A 238 8.30 8.14 6.32
C LEU A 238 9.74 8.65 6.14
N HIS A 239 9.91 9.89 5.69
CA HIS A 239 11.22 10.51 5.52
C HIS A 239 11.91 10.85 6.84
N GLU A 240 11.20 11.24 7.88
CA GLU A 240 11.83 11.47 9.19
C GLU A 240 12.44 10.17 9.74
N ILE A 241 11.74 9.05 9.55
CA ILE A 241 12.08 7.76 10.18
C ILE A 241 13.03 6.89 9.33
N LEU A 242 12.98 6.98 8.00
CA LEU A 242 13.84 6.18 7.12
C LEU A 242 15.14 6.89 6.78
N ASP A 243 16.25 6.17 6.99
CA ASP A 243 17.59 6.57 6.56
C ASP A 243 18.00 5.92 5.22
#